data_AF-A0A6C0AKQ9-F1
#
_entry.id   AF-A0A6C0AKQ9-F1
#
_cell.length_a   1.000
_cell.length_b   1.000
_cell.length_c   1.000
_cell.angle_alpha   90.00
_cell.angle_beta   90.00
_cell.angle_gamma   90.00
#
_symmetry.space_group_name_H-M   'P 1'
#
loop_
_entity.id
_entity.type
_entity.pdbx_description
1 polymer ?
#
loop_
_entity_poly.entity_id
_entity_poly.type
_entity_poly.pdbx_seq_one_letter_code
_entity_poly.pdbx_strand_id
1 'polypeptide(L)'
;MTTLLALHVTRTSEQSADDIILFQTDPAYPDVVEITSTFSGTKKLRYQYTLPRSRCSHYARTIVRALVDDVEPFDRVQISSAMFPAVMYNVEDLVRSRVMESIDEVLHLTFDCIVHRSS
;
A
#
# COMPACT_ATOMS: atom_id res chain seq x y z
N MET A 1 -9.03 4.47 -14.68
CA MET A 1 -8.65 3.76 -13.44
C MET A 1 -8.52 4.76 -12.31
N THR A 2 -8.98 4.37 -11.13
CA THR A 2 -8.95 5.18 -9.91
C THR A 2 -8.03 4.51 -8.91
N THR A 3 -7.05 5.23 -8.38
CA THR A 3 -6.19 4.72 -7.30
C THR A 3 -6.98 4.68 -6.00
N LEU A 4 -7.02 3.51 -5.36
CA LEU A 4 -7.62 3.29 -4.04
C LEU A 4 -6.59 3.44 -2.94
N LEU A 5 -5.42 2.86 -3.15
CA LEU A 5 -4.31 2.84 -2.21
C LEU A 5 -2.99 2.91 -2.98
N ALA A 6 -2.01 3.64 -2.44
CA ALA A 6 -0.63 3.56 -2.83
C ALA A 6 0.24 3.35 -1.58
N LEU A 7 1.13 2.36 -1.64
CA LEU A 7 2.20 2.15 -0.67
C LEU A 7 3.50 2.58 -1.33
N HIS A 8 4.15 3.59 -0.77
CA HIS A 8 5.50 4.00 -1.17
C HIS A 8 6.46 3.59 -0.08
N VAL A 9 7.44 2.76 -0.41
CA VAL A 9 8.40 2.22 0.55
C VAL A 9 9.78 2.76 0.21
N THR A 10 10.37 3.47 1.17
CA THR A 10 11.69 4.10 1.04
C THR A 10 12.72 3.22 1.72
N ARG A 11 13.82 2.96 1.01
CA ARG A 11 14.96 2.16 1.50
C ARG A 11 15.98 3.06 2.19
N THR A 12 16.73 2.48 3.13
CA THR A 12 17.72 3.22 3.93
C THR A 12 18.93 3.73 3.13
N SER A 13 19.18 3.20 1.92
CA SER A 13 20.33 3.60 1.09
C SER A 13 20.01 4.77 0.16
N GLU A 14 20.88 5.80 0.16
CA GLU A 14 20.75 7.04 -0.64
C GLU A 14 20.71 6.84 -2.16
N GLN A 15 20.82 5.61 -2.67
CA GLN A 15 20.92 5.30 -4.09
C GLN A 15 19.77 4.44 -4.63
N SER A 16 18.84 3.99 -3.78
CA SER A 16 17.73 3.15 -4.23
C SER A 16 16.49 4.01 -4.47
N ALA A 17 15.91 3.93 -5.67
CA ALA A 17 14.59 4.50 -5.90
C ALA A 17 13.54 3.80 -5.01
N ASP A 18 12.44 4.49 -4.70
CA ASP A 18 11.37 3.95 -3.86
C ASP A 18 10.65 2.77 -4.53
N ASP A 19 10.22 1.81 -3.72
CA ASP A 19 9.30 0.77 -4.15
C ASP A 19 7.87 1.33 -4.09
N ILE A 20 7.06 1.06 -5.11
CA ILE A 20 5.69 1.57 -5.18
C ILE A 20 4.73 0.43 -5.48
N ILE A 21 3.72 0.27 -4.64
CA ILE A 21 2.63 -0.68 -4.84
C ILE A 21 1.33 0.10 -4.97
N LEU A 22 0.74 0.08 -6.15
CA LEU A 22 -0.49 0.77 -6.48
C LEU A 22 -1.65 -0.21 -6.55
N PHE A 23 -2.74 0.12 -5.86
CA PHE A 23 -4.03 -0.57 -5.93
C PHE A 23 -5.00 0.32 -6.69
N GLN A 24 -5.42 -0.11 -7.86
CA GLN A 24 -6.27 0.66 -8.76
C GLN A 24 -7.52 -0.14 -9.11
N THR A 25 -8.65 0.53 -9.17
CA THR A 25 -9.91 -0.09 -9.60
C THR A 25 -10.40 0.55 -10.89
N ASP A 26 -11.05 -0.27 -11.71
CA ASP A 26 -11.85 0.21 -12.83
C ASP A 26 -13.28 0.41 -12.33
N PRO A 27 -13.87 1.62 -12.47
CA PRO A 27 -15.27 1.84 -12.14
C PRO A 27 -16.25 0.87 -12.84
N ALA A 28 -15.88 0.31 -13.99
CA ALA A 28 -16.67 -0.71 -14.67
C ALA A 28 -16.62 -2.09 -13.98
N TYR A 29 -15.58 -2.37 -13.19
CA TYR A 29 -15.37 -3.62 -12.47
C TYR A 29 -14.95 -3.35 -11.02
N PRO A 30 -15.83 -2.79 -10.17
CA PRO A 30 -15.48 -2.31 -8.84
C PRO A 30 -15.01 -3.41 -7.88
N ASP A 31 -15.42 -4.66 -8.13
CA ASP A 31 -15.05 -5.83 -7.32
C ASP A 31 -13.65 -6.36 -7.63
N VAL A 32 -12.99 -5.83 -8.67
CA VAL A 32 -11.64 -6.22 -9.09
C VAL A 32 -10.70 -5.03 -8.90
N VAL A 33 -9.54 -5.32 -8.30
CA VAL A 33 -8.48 -4.35 -8.09
C VAL A 33 -7.24 -4.83 -8.83
N GLU A 34 -6.74 -4.00 -9.72
CA GLU A 34 -5.43 -4.16 -10.32
C GLU A 34 -4.36 -3.69 -9.34
N ILE A 35 -3.33 -4.50 -9.19
CA ILE A 35 -2.18 -4.21 -8.36
C ILE A 35 -0.96 -4.11 -9.26
N THR A 36 -0.30 -2.95 -9.24
CA THR A 36 0.99 -2.73 -9.89
C THR A 36 2.06 -2.57 -8.83
N SER A 37 3.04 -3.47 -8.81
CA SER A 37 4.21 -3.39 -7.94
C SER A 37 5.43 -3.00 -8.77
N THR A 38 6.08 -1.91 -8.39
CA THR A 38 7.33 -1.43 -8.99
C THR A 38 8.42 -1.51 -7.93
N PHE A 39 9.38 -2.41 -8.14
CA PHE A 39 10.53 -2.57 -7.27
C PHE A 39 11.74 -1.90 -7.91
N SER A 40 12.33 -1.02 -7.14
CA SER A 40 13.40 -0.12 -7.50
C SER A 40 14.67 -0.61 -6.82
N GLY A 41 15.44 -1.42 -7.53
CA GLY A 41 16.81 -1.81 -7.17
C GLY A 41 17.77 -1.56 -8.34
N THR A 42 18.80 -2.39 -8.51
CA THR A 42 19.72 -2.33 -9.66
C THR A 42 19.03 -2.51 -11.01
N LYS A 43 17.84 -3.14 -11.03
CA LYS A 43 16.95 -3.21 -12.18
C LYS A 43 15.52 -2.92 -11.74
N LYS A 44 14.83 -2.04 -12.46
CA LYS A 44 13.41 -1.76 -12.22
C LYS A 44 12.58 -2.97 -12.64
N LEU A 45 11.96 -3.64 -11.67
CA LEU A 45 11.02 -4.74 -11.91
C LEU A 45 9.60 -4.23 -11.74
N ARG A 46 8.73 -4.57 -12.69
CA ARG A 46 7.31 -4.23 -12.64
C ARG A 46 6.47 -5.50 -12.76
N TYR A 47 5.60 -5.71 -11.79
CA TYR A 47 4.61 -6.78 -11.78
C TYR A 47 3.21 -6.17 -11.78
N GLN A 48 2.31 -6.81 -12.51
CA GLN A 48 0.91 -6.40 -12.62
C GLN A 48 0.02 -7.64 -12.57
N TYR A 49 -0.96 -7.63 -11.68
CA TYR A 49 -1.92 -8.72 -11.48
C TYR A 49 -3.20 -8.16 -10.85
N THR A 50 -4.25 -8.97 -10.79
CA THR A 50 -5.54 -8.56 -10.23
C THR A 50 -5.89 -9.41 -9.01
N LEU A 51 -6.60 -8.80 -8.06
CA LEU A 51 -7.19 -9.47 -6.91
C LEU A 51 -8.65 -9.04 -6.74
N PRO A 52 -9.51 -9.90 -6.17
CA PRO A 52 -10.82 -9.47 -5.67
C PRO A 52 -10.64 -8.37 -4.61
N ARG A 53 -11.47 -7.33 -4.67
CA ARG A 53 -11.42 -6.17 -3.74
C ARG A 53 -11.43 -6.60 -2.27
N SER A 54 -12.23 -7.62 -1.92
CA SER A 54 -12.33 -8.20 -0.59
C SER A 54 -11.04 -8.84 -0.05
N ARG A 55 -10.05 -9.10 -0.91
CA ARG A 55 -8.73 -9.62 -0.52
C ARG A 55 -7.68 -8.51 -0.39
N CYS A 56 -7.95 -7.31 -0.88
CA CYS A 56 -6.94 -6.25 -0.96
C CYS A 56 -6.53 -5.69 0.40
N SER A 57 -7.47 -5.53 1.34
CA SER A 57 -7.17 -5.09 2.71
C SER A 57 -6.19 -6.06 3.40
N HIS A 58 -6.49 -7.36 3.35
CA HIS A 58 -5.60 -8.39 3.88
C HIS A 58 -4.24 -8.41 3.17
N TYR A 59 -4.23 -8.30 1.83
CA TYR A 59 -2.98 -8.32 1.06
C TYR A 59 -2.08 -7.11 1.39
N ALA A 60 -2.64 -5.89 1.42
CA ALA A 60 -1.91 -4.69 1.80
C ALA A 60 -1.37 -4.77 3.23
N ARG A 61 -2.17 -5.30 4.17
CA ARG A 61 -1.74 -5.51 5.56
C ARG A 61 -0.55 -6.46 5.64
N THR A 62 -0.57 -7.56 4.88
CA THR A 62 0.53 -8.53 4.82
C THR A 62 1.81 -7.88 4.30
N ILE A 63 1.72 -7.02 3.26
CA ILE A 63 2.87 -6.26 2.77
C ILE A 63 3.44 -5.37 3.86
N VAL A 64 2.60 -4.55 4.50
CA VAL A 64 3.06 -3.60 5.54
C VAL A 64 3.75 -4.32 6.69
N ARG A 65 3.20 -5.47 7.12
CA ARG A 65 3.81 -6.30 8.17
C ARG A 65 5.16 -6.88 7.73
N ALA A 66 5.24 -7.36 6.49
CA ALA A 66 6.47 -7.95 5.96
C ALA A 66 7.64 -6.96 5.90
N LEU A 67 7.38 -5.64 5.82
CA LEU A 67 8.43 -4.61 5.86
C LEU A 67 9.26 -4.65 7.15
N VAL A 68 8.67 -5.11 8.25
CA VAL A 68 9.33 -5.20 9.56
C VAL A 68 10.27 -6.41 9.65
N ASP A 69 9.92 -7.48 8.92
CA ASP A 69 10.62 -8.77 8.96
C ASP A 69 11.70 -8.90 7.87
N ASP A 70 11.88 -7.87 7.03
CA ASP A 70 12.87 -7.90 5.94
C ASP A 70 14.31 -7.80 6.47
N VAL A 71 15.23 -8.48 5.78
CA VAL A 71 16.67 -8.51 6.10
C VAL A 71 17.36 -7.23 5.65
N GLU A 72 16.86 -6.57 4.60
CA GLU A 72 17.28 -5.23 4.20
C GLU A 72 16.34 -4.17 4.80
N PRO A 73 16.84 -3.25 5.64
CA PRO A 73 15.96 -2.32 6.32
C PRO A 73 15.36 -1.30 5.35
N PHE A 74 14.03 -1.29 5.28
CA PHE A 74 13.26 -0.16 4.80
C PHE A 74 13.22 0.92 5.89
N ASP A 75 13.31 2.20 5.51
CA ASP A 75 13.28 3.31 6.45
C ASP A 75 11.82 3.72 6.74
N ARG A 76 11.04 3.92 5.68
CA ARG A 76 9.68 4.49 5.77
C ARG A 76 8.71 3.82 4.83
N VAL A 77 7.44 3.86 5.23
CA VAL A 77 6.31 3.57 4.34
C VAL A 77 5.33 4.74 4.37
N GLN A 78 5.02 5.29 3.21
CA GLN A 78 3.90 6.21 3.05
C GLN A 78 2.68 5.45 2.53
N ILE A 79 1.58 5.57 3.26
CA ILE A 79 0.29 4.98 2.92
C ILE A 79 -0.61 6.10 2.44
N SER A 80 -1.00 6.05 1.16
CA SER A 80 -1.85 7.06 0.54
C SER A 80 -3.15 6.42 0.11
N SER A 81 -4.24 6.75 0.80
CA SER A 81 -5.59 6.24 0.50
C SER A 81 -6.38 7.25 -0.32
N ALA A 82 -7.34 6.78 -1.11
CA ALA A 82 -8.34 7.63 -1.74
C ALA A 82 -9.29 8.33 -0.74
N MET A 83 -9.36 7.84 0.51
CA MET A 83 -10.25 8.36 1.56
C MET A 83 -9.54 9.10 2.69
N PHE A 84 -8.25 8.88 2.87
CA PHE A 84 -7.48 9.42 3.99
C PHE A 84 -6.28 10.21 3.49
N PRO A 85 -5.82 11.23 4.24
CA PRO A 85 -4.55 11.88 3.96
C PRO A 85 -3.42 10.85 3.87
N ALA A 86 -2.42 11.15 3.04
CA ALA A 86 -1.20 10.35 3.02
C ALA A 86 -0.47 10.49 4.36
N VAL A 87 -0.15 9.36 5.00
CA VAL A 87 0.61 9.33 6.25
C VAL A 87 1.88 8.52 6.03
N MET A 88 3.00 9.06 6.51
CA MET A 88 4.31 8.44 6.46
C MET A 88 4.67 7.89 7.83
N TYR A 89 5.06 6.62 7.88
CA TYR A 89 5.46 5.91 9.09
C TYR A 89 6.91 5.47 8.96
N ASN A 90 7.67 5.54 10.05
CA ASN A 90 8.93 4.82 10.12
C ASN A 90 8.63 3.32 10.24
N VAL A 91 9.39 2.48 9.55
CA VAL A 91 9.17 1.03 9.57
C VAL A 91 9.39 0.46 10.98
N GLU A 92 10.31 1.03 11.75
CA GLU A 92 10.52 0.66 13.16
C GLU A 92 9.29 0.89 14.05
N ASP A 93 8.40 1.82 13.70
CA ASP A 93 7.20 2.11 14.48
C ASP A 93 6.06 1.11 14.18
N LEU A 94 6.16 0.33 13.10
CA LEU A 94 5.15 -0.67 12.70
C LEU A 94 5.09 -1.87 13.67
N VAL A 95 6.10 -2.07 14.52
CA VAL A 95 6.03 -3.07 15.61
C VAL A 95 5.02 -2.69 16.69
N ARG A 96 4.64 -1.40 16.76
CA ARG A 96 3.73 -0.88 17.79
C ARG A 96 2.28 -1.17 17.39
N SER A 97 1.55 -1.88 18.24
CA SER A 97 0.17 -2.33 17.95
C SER A 97 -0.75 -1.20 17.52
N ARG A 98 -0.69 -0.04 18.19
CA ARG A 98 -1.53 1.13 17.88
C ARG A 98 -1.30 1.69 16.48
N VAL A 99 -0.04 1.67 16.00
CA VAL A 99 0.31 2.13 14.65
C VAL A 99 -0.30 1.17 13.63
N MET A 100 -0.11 -0.13 13.82
CA MET A 100 -0.69 -1.15 12.94
C MET A 100 -2.22 -1.18 12.98
N GLU A 101 -2.84 -0.98 14.13
CA GLU A 101 -4.30 -0.86 14.26
C GLU A 101 -4.82 0.34 13.46
N SER A 102 -4.14 1.48 13.52
CA SER A 102 -4.51 2.68 12.73
C SER A 102 -4.36 2.42 11.23
N ILE A 103 -3.30 1.73 10.82
CA ILE A 103 -3.09 1.34 9.42
C ILE A 103 -4.17 0.35 8.97
N ASP A 104 -4.49 -0.65 9.80
CA ASP A 104 -5.52 -1.64 9.53
C ASP A 104 -6.89 -0.99 9.32
N GLU A 105 -7.22 0.04 10.11
CA GLU A 105 -8.44 0.82 9.94
C GLU A 105 -8.45 1.57 8.59
N VAL A 106 -7.35 2.24 8.23
CA VAL A 106 -7.22 2.89 6.91
C VAL A 106 -7.39 1.88 5.78
N LEU A 107 -6.77 0.71 5.86
CA LEU A 107 -6.86 -0.33 4.84
C LEU A 107 -8.27 -0.91 4.75
N HIS A 108 -8.89 -1.22 5.89
CA HIS A 108 -10.27 -1.72 5.98
C HIS A 108 -11.24 -0.73 5.33
N LEU A 109 -11.20 0.53 5.75
CA LEU A 109 -12.08 1.54 5.19
C LEU A 109 -11.81 1.72 3.69
N THR A 110 -10.54 1.76 3.25
CA THR A 110 -10.14 1.90 1.82
C THR A 110 -10.77 0.85 0.89
N PHE A 111 -10.80 -0.41 1.30
CA PHE A 111 -11.26 -1.51 0.45
C PHE A 111 -12.67 -1.99 0.77
N ASP A 112 -13.12 -1.89 2.01
CA ASP A 112 -14.39 -2.49 2.45
C ASP A 112 -15.54 -1.47 2.54
N CYS A 113 -15.24 -0.17 2.39
CA CYS A 113 -16.26 0.87 2.24
C CYS A 113 -16.42 1.33 0.79
N ILE A 114 -17.64 1.74 0.44
CA ILE A 114 -17.97 2.40 -0.83
C ILE A 114 -17.91 3.91 -0.62
N VAL A 115 -17.08 4.58 -1.42
CA VAL A 115 -16.94 6.04 -1.36
C VAL A 115 -17.93 6.68 -2.30
N HIS A 116 -18.88 7.42 -1.75
CA HIS A 116 -19.71 8.32 -2.55
C HIS A 116 -19.00 9.66 -2.68
N ARG A 117 -18.45 9.97 -3.86
CA ARG A 117 -18.00 11.33 -4.18
C ARG A 117 -19.22 12.17 -4.55
N SER A 118 -19.60 13.09 -3.68
CA SER A 118 -20.52 14.19 -4.04
C SER A 118 -19.69 15.31 -4.66
N SER A 119 -20.02 15.64 -5.92
CA SER A 119 -19.52 16.81 -6.65
C SER A 119 -20.06 18.12 -6.09
#